data_AF-R0M3X0-F1
#
_entry.id   AF-R0M3X0-F1
#
_cell.length_a   1.000
_cell.length_b   1.000
_cell.length_c   1.000
_cell.angle_alpha   90.00
_cell.angle_beta   90.00
_cell.angle_gamma   90.00
#
_symmetry.space_group_name_H-M   'P 1'
#
loop_
_entity.id
_entity.type
_entity.pdbx_description
1 polymer ?
#
loop_
_entity_poly.entity_id
_entity_poly.type
_entity_poly.pdbx_seq_one_letter_code
_entity_poly.pdbx_strand_id
1 'polypeptide(L)'
;WQTLVGGLLLHISWKLGWVEISLCSRSEILSWLPASVLFVGIIYAGSRALSRLPIPVFLAIQNAAEVITCGFQKFVQKEQTSHLKVCSVLFLLVAAVCLPLFDAQFDPNGYFWALIHLICVGAYKVFHKLWKPSSFSELDQQYINYVFSVVLLASASHPAGDLFSALDFPFLYFYRFHSSCCASGLLGFLLMLHTVKLRSSTTSGQYAAWSFLAK
;
A
#
# COMPACT_ATOMS: atom_id res chain seq x y z
N TRP A 1 2.92 -10.55 8.91
CA TRP A 1 3.29 -11.68 8.03
C TRP A 1 3.77 -11.17 6.69
N GLN A 2 2.96 -10.50 5.88
CA GLN A 2 3.39 -10.01 4.55
C GLN A 2 4.63 -9.11 4.59
N THR A 3 4.66 -8.09 5.46
CA THR A 3 5.82 -7.19 5.61
C THR A 3 7.05 -7.88 6.19
N LEU A 4 6.85 -8.80 7.13
CA LEU A 4 7.94 -9.59 7.73
C LEU A 4 8.57 -10.53 6.70
N VAL A 5 7.76 -11.35 6.02
CA VAL A 5 8.22 -12.30 5.00
C VAL A 5 8.83 -11.55 3.83
N GLY A 6 8.16 -10.52 3.31
CA GLY A 6 8.68 -9.68 2.23
C GLY A 6 9.98 -8.97 2.61
N GLY A 7 10.08 -8.45 3.84
CA GLY A 7 11.29 -7.83 4.37
C GLY A 7 12.46 -8.81 4.51
N LEU A 8 12.22 -10.01 5.01
CA LEU A 8 13.23 -11.07 5.11
C LEU A 8 13.71 -11.52 3.73
N LEU A 9 12.78 -11.79 2.80
CA LEU A 9 13.12 -12.18 1.43
C LEU A 9 13.91 -11.10 0.70
N LEU A 10 13.52 -9.82 0.87
CA LEU A 10 14.25 -8.69 0.30
C LEU A 10 15.64 -8.55 0.92
N HIS A 11 15.76 -8.73 2.24
CA HIS A 11 17.06 -8.70 2.93
C HIS A 11 18.00 -9.81 2.46
N ILE A 12 17.48 -11.05 2.34
CA ILE A 12 18.24 -12.19 1.85
C ILE A 12 18.68 -11.96 0.40
N SER A 13 17.77 -11.49 -0.46
CA SER A 13 18.07 -11.18 -1.86
C SER A 13 19.19 -10.15 -1.98
N TRP A 14 19.20 -9.15 -1.08
CA TRP A 14 20.26 -8.16 -1.03
C TRP A 14 21.60 -8.77 -0.58
N LYS A 15 21.60 -9.62 0.46
CA LYS A 15 22.81 -10.33 0.92
C LYS A 15 23.38 -11.30 -0.12
N LEU A 16 22.53 -11.87 -0.97
CA LEU A 16 22.94 -12.73 -2.08
C LEU A 16 23.37 -11.93 -3.33
N GLY A 17 23.28 -10.61 -3.32
CA GLY A 17 23.63 -9.75 -4.46
C GLY A 17 22.64 -9.82 -5.63
N TRP A 18 21.42 -10.35 -5.41
CA TRP A 18 20.38 -10.41 -6.44
C TRP A 18 19.68 -9.07 -6.64
N VAL A 19 19.73 -8.20 -5.63
CA VAL A 19 19.20 -6.83 -5.69
C VAL A 19 20.19 -5.86 -5.06
N GLU A 20 20.25 -4.66 -5.61
CA GLU A 20 21.04 -3.57 -5.07
C GLU A 20 20.17 -2.74 -4.13
N ILE A 21 20.59 -2.65 -2.87
CA ILE A 21 20.00 -1.76 -1.85
C ILE A 21 21.10 -0.84 -1.36
N SER A 22 20.93 0.46 -1.60
CA SER A 22 21.77 1.53 -1.09
C SER A 22 21.14 2.10 0.17
N LEU A 23 21.55 1.58 1.33
CA LEU A 23 21.19 2.19 2.61
C LEU A 23 21.80 3.60 2.68
N CYS A 24 20.93 4.57 2.47
CA CYS A 24 21.24 5.98 2.44
C CYS A 24 21.59 6.54 3.83
N SER A 25 21.97 7.82 3.88
CA SER A 25 22.33 8.48 5.14
C SER A 25 21.19 8.44 6.16
N ARG A 26 21.53 8.50 7.46
CA ARG A 26 20.52 8.54 8.54
C ARG A 26 19.50 9.67 8.35
N SER A 27 19.93 10.83 7.85
CA SER A 27 19.07 11.97 7.55
C SER A 27 18.01 11.65 6.48
N GLU A 28 18.37 10.90 5.44
CA GLU A 28 17.43 10.53 4.39
C GLU A 28 16.45 9.43 4.86
N ILE A 29 16.91 8.52 5.72
CA ILE A 29 16.01 7.54 6.37
C ILE A 29 15.00 8.28 7.26
N LEU A 30 15.45 9.27 8.03
CA LEU A 30 14.57 10.06 8.90
C LEU A 30 13.57 10.90 8.11
N SER A 31 13.97 11.48 6.96
CA SER A 31 13.05 12.23 6.11
C SER A 31 11.99 11.33 5.44
N TRP A 32 12.28 10.02 5.30
CA TRP A 32 11.33 9.04 4.78
C TRP A 32 10.34 8.49 5.82
N LEU A 33 10.57 8.72 7.12
CA LEU A 33 9.70 8.21 8.19
C LEU A 33 8.21 8.52 8.00
N PRO A 34 7.79 9.74 7.61
CA PRO A 34 6.38 10.01 7.40
C PRO A 34 5.75 9.13 6.31
N ALA A 35 6.51 8.84 5.23
CA ALA A 35 6.07 7.91 4.20
C ALA A 35 5.91 6.49 4.76
N SER A 36 6.86 6.03 5.58
CA SER A 36 6.77 4.71 6.22
C SER A 36 5.58 4.61 7.18
N VAL A 37 5.26 5.66 7.93
CA VAL A 37 4.05 5.71 8.78
C VAL A 37 2.78 5.62 7.94
N LEU A 38 2.70 6.38 6.84
CA LEU A 38 1.58 6.28 5.90
C LEU A 38 1.46 4.88 5.30
N PHE A 39 2.58 4.26 4.94
CA PHE A 39 2.63 2.89 4.42
C PHE A 39 2.11 1.86 5.44
N VAL A 40 2.44 2.03 6.73
CA VAL A 40 1.85 1.23 7.82
C VAL A 40 0.35 1.43 7.89
N GLY A 41 -0.12 2.67 7.78
CA GLY A 41 -1.55 2.99 7.70
C GLY A 41 -2.24 2.29 6.53
N ILE A 42 -1.62 2.28 5.34
CA ILE A 42 -2.12 1.56 4.15
C ILE A 42 -2.32 0.08 4.48
N ILE A 43 -1.31 -0.59 5.03
CA ILE A 43 -1.37 -2.03 5.29
C ILE A 43 -2.38 -2.35 6.39
N TYR A 44 -2.34 -1.63 7.49
CA TYR A 44 -3.20 -1.89 8.64
C TYR A 44 -4.67 -1.63 8.30
N ALA A 45 -4.99 -0.43 7.80
CA ALA A 45 -6.36 -0.08 7.42
C ALA A 45 -6.86 -0.95 6.27
N GLY A 46 -6.01 -1.28 5.30
CA GLY A 46 -6.35 -2.19 4.20
C GLY A 46 -6.71 -3.59 4.68
N SER A 47 -5.94 -4.13 5.63
CA SER A 47 -6.21 -5.44 6.22
C SER A 47 -7.52 -5.44 7.02
N ARG A 48 -7.79 -4.38 7.80
CA ARG A 48 -9.03 -4.23 8.57
C ARG A 48 -10.25 -4.06 7.66
N ALA A 49 -10.12 -3.36 6.54
CA ALA A 49 -11.16 -3.23 5.53
C ALA A 49 -11.44 -4.55 4.82
N LEU A 50 -10.40 -5.24 4.32
CA LEU A 50 -10.52 -6.53 3.62
C LEU A 50 -11.07 -7.65 4.50
N SER A 51 -10.93 -7.56 5.83
CA SER A 51 -11.55 -8.51 6.75
C SER A 51 -13.08 -8.39 6.86
N ARG A 52 -13.67 -7.29 6.33
CA ARG A 52 -15.09 -6.94 6.46
C ARG A 52 -15.79 -6.71 5.14
N LEU A 53 -15.07 -6.17 4.15
CA LEU A 53 -15.62 -5.83 2.84
C LEU A 53 -15.24 -6.89 1.80
N PRO A 54 -16.14 -7.20 0.84
CA PRO A 54 -15.79 -7.98 -0.32
C PRO A 54 -14.63 -7.32 -1.09
N ILE A 55 -13.71 -8.15 -1.62
CA ILE A 55 -12.54 -7.67 -2.37
C ILE A 55 -12.91 -6.68 -3.49
N PRO A 56 -13.95 -6.91 -4.32
CA PRO A 56 -14.33 -5.97 -5.38
C PRO A 56 -14.75 -4.60 -4.84
N VAL A 57 -15.47 -4.55 -3.70
CA VAL A 57 -15.90 -3.31 -3.05
C VAL A 57 -14.68 -2.55 -2.53
N PHE A 58 -13.76 -3.25 -1.86
CA PHE A 58 -12.52 -2.66 -1.37
C PHE A 58 -11.68 -2.05 -2.51
N LEU A 59 -11.48 -2.79 -3.61
CA LEU A 59 -10.70 -2.32 -4.76
C LEU A 59 -11.32 -1.09 -5.42
N ALA A 60 -12.64 -1.05 -5.56
CA ALA A 60 -13.34 0.09 -6.12
C ALA A 60 -13.18 1.36 -5.27
N ILE A 61 -13.28 1.25 -3.93
CA ILE A 61 -13.02 2.36 -3.02
C ILE A 61 -11.55 2.78 -3.07
N GLN A 62 -10.62 1.82 -3.02
CA GLN A 62 -9.19 2.10 -3.06
C GLN A 62 -8.77 2.88 -4.31
N ASN A 63 -9.38 2.60 -5.47
CA ASN A 63 -9.11 3.33 -6.70
C ASN A 63 -9.45 4.82 -6.61
N ALA A 64 -10.40 5.22 -5.76
CA ALA A 64 -10.72 6.63 -5.51
C ALA A 64 -9.62 7.40 -4.75
N ALA A 65 -8.56 6.74 -4.26
CA ALA A 65 -7.36 7.44 -3.74
C ALA A 65 -6.69 8.33 -4.81
N GLU A 66 -6.95 8.06 -6.10
CA GLU A 66 -6.48 8.90 -7.21
C GLU A 66 -7.09 10.32 -7.16
N VAL A 67 -8.25 10.50 -6.52
CA VAL A 67 -8.87 11.83 -6.29
C VAL A 67 -7.94 12.74 -5.50
N ILE A 68 -7.31 12.21 -4.44
CA ILE A 68 -6.37 12.96 -3.61
C ILE A 68 -5.15 13.36 -4.44
N THR A 69 -4.59 12.43 -5.20
CA THR A 69 -3.38 12.68 -6.00
C THR A 69 -3.65 13.68 -7.13
N CYS A 70 -4.78 13.52 -7.85
CA CYS A 70 -5.17 14.43 -8.93
C CYS A 70 -5.53 15.82 -8.39
N GLY A 71 -6.26 15.91 -7.28
CA GLY A 71 -6.58 17.17 -6.62
C GLY A 71 -5.33 17.90 -6.19
N PHE A 72 -4.37 17.20 -5.58
CA PHE A 72 -3.09 17.77 -5.21
C PHE A 72 -2.31 18.32 -6.41
N GLN A 73 -2.19 17.54 -7.49
CA GLN A 73 -1.50 17.96 -8.72
C GLN A 73 -2.13 19.22 -9.33
N LYS A 74 -3.46 19.26 -9.41
CA LYS A 74 -4.20 20.37 -10.02
C LYS A 74 -4.18 21.63 -9.17
N PHE A 75 -4.48 21.51 -7.86
CA PHE A 75 -4.69 22.68 -7.00
C PHE A 75 -3.42 23.18 -6.32
N VAL A 76 -2.49 22.28 -5.97
CA VAL A 76 -1.27 22.65 -5.24
C VAL A 76 -0.10 22.84 -6.20
N GLN A 77 0.15 21.85 -7.08
CA GLN A 77 1.26 21.94 -8.03
C GLN A 77 0.92 22.78 -9.28
N LYS A 78 -0.36 23.13 -9.48
CA LYS A 78 -0.86 23.86 -10.66
C LYS A 78 -0.43 23.22 -11.98
N GLU A 79 -0.26 21.90 -11.99
CA GLU A 79 0.05 21.13 -13.20
C GLU A 79 -1.17 21.11 -14.13
N GLN A 80 -0.93 21.20 -15.44
CA GLN A 80 -2.00 21.07 -16.43
C GLN A 80 -2.49 19.62 -16.48
N THR A 81 -3.63 19.35 -15.86
CA THR A 81 -4.29 18.04 -15.88
C THR A 81 -5.25 17.94 -17.06
N SER A 82 -5.15 16.88 -17.88
CA SER A 82 -6.08 16.67 -18.99
C SER A 82 -7.53 16.52 -18.49
N HIS A 83 -8.48 17.04 -19.25
CA HIS A 83 -9.91 16.94 -18.92
C HIS A 83 -10.37 15.48 -18.79
N LEU A 84 -9.82 14.58 -19.62
CA LEU A 84 -10.10 13.14 -19.54
C LEU A 84 -9.69 12.53 -18.20
N LYS A 85 -8.52 12.90 -17.66
CA LYS A 85 -8.07 12.44 -16.35
C LYS A 85 -9.01 12.92 -15.25
N VAL A 86 -9.44 14.18 -15.30
CA VAL A 86 -10.42 14.74 -14.35
C VAL A 86 -11.74 13.98 -14.42
N CYS A 87 -12.28 13.72 -15.62
CA CYS A 87 -13.51 12.95 -15.78
C CYS A 87 -13.37 11.53 -15.21
N SER A 88 -12.28 10.82 -15.51
CA SER A 88 -12.03 9.47 -14.97
C SER A 88 -11.99 9.46 -13.44
N VAL A 89 -11.31 10.43 -12.83
CA VAL A 89 -11.23 10.57 -11.36
C VAL A 89 -12.60 10.87 -10.75
N LEU A 90 -13.45 11.66 -11.41
CA LEU A 90 -14.82 11.89 -10.97
C LEU A 90 -15.67 10.62 -11.02
N PHE A 91 -15.53 9.79 -12.06
CA PHE A 91 -16.20 8.49 -12.12
C PHE A 91 -15.77 7.56 -10.99
N LEU A 92 -14.48 7.51 -10.66
CA LEU A 92 -13.98 6.75 -9.52
C LEU A 92 -14.56 7.26 -8.20
N LEU A 93 -14.66 8.58 -8.03
CA LEU A 93 -15.27 9.18 -6.84
C LEU A 93 -16.76 8.82 -6.71
N VAL A 94 -17.52 8.94 -7.81
CA VAL A 94 -18.94 8.57 -7.84
C VAL A 94 -19.10 7.09 -7.51
N ALA A 95 -18.30 6.20 -8.10
CA ALA A 95 -18.34 4.78 -7.80
C ALA A 95 -18.08 4.49 -6.31
N ALA A 96 -17.04 5.10 -5.73
CA ALA A 96 -16.70 4.92 -4.32
C ALA A 96 -17.77 5.46 -3.35
N VAL A 97 -18.54 6.49 -3.74
CA VAL A 97 -19.65 7.04 -2.96
C VAL A 97 -20.93 6.20 -3.13
N CYS A 98 -21.26 5.79 -4.35
CA CYS A 98 -22.46 5.01 -4.64
C CYS A 98 -22.40 3.61 -4.05
N LEU A 99 -21.24 2.94 -4.06
CA LEU A 99 -21.09 1.58 -3.55
C LEU A 99 -21.65 1.37 -2.13
N PRO A 100 -21.24 2.15 -1.10
CA PRO A 100 -21.83 2.01 0.24
C PRO A 100 -23.33 2.30 0.31
N LEU A 101 -23.88 3.13 -0.58
CA LEU A 101 -25.32 3.45 -0.60
C LEU A 101 -26.18 2.29 -1.11
N PHE A 102 -25.59 1.42 -1.94
CA PHE A 102 -26.29 0.29 -2.57
C PHE A 102 -25.79 -1.07 -2.08
N ASP A 103 -24.91 -1.11 -1.07
CA ASP A 103 -24.41 -2.36 -0.49
C ASP A 103 -25.44 -2.97 0.46
N ALA A 104 -26.00 -4.11 0.06
CA ALA A 104 -26.93 -4.87 0.88
C ALA A 104 -26.27 -5.45 2.16
N GLN A 105 -24.95 -5.56 2.20
CA GLN A 105 -24.15 -6.05 3.33
C GLN A 105 -23.29 -4.94 3.95
N PHE A 106 -23.84 -3.72 4.03
CA PHE A 106 -23.13 -2.55 4.53
C PHE A 106 -22.52 -2.79 5.93
N ASP A 107 -21.18 -2.80 6.00
CA ASP A 107 -20.42 -2.83 7.26
C ASP A 107 -19.78 -1.45 7.52
N PRO A 108 -20.30 -0.65 8.48
CA PRO A 108 -19.79 0.69 8.75
C PRO A 108 -18.32 0.70 9.19
N ASN A 109 -17.86 -0.33 9.90
CA ASN A 109 -16.46 -0.44 10.29
C ASN A 109 -15.58 -0.78 9.09
N GLY A 110 -16.04 -1.65 8.19
CA GLY A 110 -15.36 -1.98 6.94
C GLY A 110 -15.14 -0.74 6.08
N TYR A 111 -16.19 0.04 5.86
CA TYR A 111 -16.13 1.30 5.10
C TYR A 111 -15.29 2.38 5.79
N PHE A 112 -15.34 2.48 7.12
CA PHE A 112 -14.46 3.38 7.88
C PHE A 112 -12.98 3.06 7.66
N TRP A 113 -12.60 1.78 7.77
CA TRP A 113 -11.22 1.36 7.51
C TRP A 113 -10.83 1.54 6.04
N ALA A 114 -11.75 1.32 5.09
CA ALA A 114 -11.52 1.57 3.67
C ALA A 114 -11.26 3.06 3.39
N LEU A 115 -11.96 3.97 4.07
CA LEU A 115 -11.73 5.42 3.97
C LEU A 115 -10.36 5.80 4.52
N ILE A 116 -9.95 5.28 5.68
CA ILE A 116 -8.60 5.50 6.23
C ILE A 116 -7.55 4.99 5.23
N HIS A 117 -7.73 3.78 4.71
CA HIS A 117 -6.84 3.19 3.72
C HIS A 117 -6.71 4.09 2.48
N LEU A 118 -7.83 4.56 1.93
CA LEU A 118 -7.87 5.48 0.78
C LEU A 118 -7.07 6.75 1.06
N ILE A 119 -7.27 7.37 2.23
CA ILE A 119 -6.55 8.58 2.64
C ILE A 119 -5.06 8.30 2.76
N CYS A 120 -4.66 7.20 3.41
CA CYS A 120 -3.25 6.82 3.53
C CYS A 120 -2.60 6.55 2.17
N VAL A 121 -3.28 5.87 1.24
CA VAL A 121 -2.79 5.62 -0.13
C VAL A 121 -2.59 6.94 -0.87
N GLY A 122 -3.57 7.84 -0.83
CA GLY A 122 -3.50 9.14 -1.48
C GLY A 122 -2.38 10.00 -0.90
N ALA A 123 -2.30 10.10 0.43
CA ALA A 123 -1.25 10.84 1.12
C ALA A 123 0.14 10.27 0.85
N TYR A 124 0.30 8.94 0.84
CA TYR A 124 1.57 8.29 0.51
C TYR A 124 2.03 8.63 -0.90
N LYS A 125 1.14 8.58 -1.90
CA LYS A 125 1.44 8.98 -3.28
C LYS A 125 1.85 10.45 -3.39
N VAL A 126 1.14 11.34 -2.70
CA VAL A 126 1.46 12.77 -2.68
C VAL A 126 2.81 13.02 -2.02
N PHE A 127 3.06 12.40 -0.85
CA PHE A 127 4.32 12.52 -0.13
C PHE A 127 5.49 11.98 -0.98
N HIS A 128 5.31 10.80 -1.59
CA HIS A 128 6.26 10.20 -2.51
C HIS A 128 6.61 11.15 -3.66
N LYS A 129 5.63 11.85 -4.24
CA LYS A 129 5.89 12.80 -5.33
C LYS A 129 6.67 14.04 -4.87
N LEU A 130 6.42 14.54 -3.66
CA LEU A 130 6.98 15.80 -3.17
C LEU A 130 8.34 15.67 -2.51
N TRP A 131 8.52 14.61 -1.73
CA TRP A 131 9.65 14.46 -0.80
C TRP A 131 10.48 13.21 -1.07
N LYS A 132 10.27 12.50 -2.19
CA LYS A 132 11.18 11.40 -2.56
C LYS A 132 12.61 11.93 -2.67
N PRO A 133 13.55 11.43 -1.83
CA PRO A 133 14.96 11.74 -1.99
C PRO A 133 15.45 11.22 -3.35
N SER A 134 16.27 12.00 -4.04
CA SER A 134 16.83 11.62 -5.35
C SER A 134 17.69 10.36 -5.28
N SER A 135 18.27 10.06 -4.11
CA SER A 135 19.09 8.90 -3.81
C SER A 135 18.30 7.61 -3.59
N PHE A 136 17.00 7.68 -3.29
CA PHE A 136 16.23 6.50 -2.90
C PHE A 136 15.74 5.72 -4.12
N SER A 137 16.31 4.53 -4.32
CA SER A 137 15.72 3.55 -5.22
C SER A 137 14.37 3.06 -4.71
N GLU A 138 13.55 2.47 -5.58
CA GLU A 138 12.26 1.91 -5.15
C GLU A 138 12.45 0.73 -4.17
N LEU A 139 13.55 -0.01 -4.32
CA LEU A 139 13.90 -1.10 -3.41
C LEU A 139 14.35 -0.58 -2.04
N ASP A 140 15.10 0.52 -1.99
CA ASP A 140 15.48 1.16 -0.73
C ASP A 140 14.25 1.60 0.06
N GLN A 141 13.31 2.28 -0.63
CA GLN A 141 12.04 2.72 -0.04
C GLN A 141 11.26 1.55 0.50
N GLN A 142 11.14 0.48 -0.28
CA GLN A 142 10.38 -0.70 0.10
C GLN A 142 11.02 -1.43 1.28
N TYR A 143 12.35 -1.52 1.30
CA TYR A 143 13.09 -2.12 2.40
C TYR A 143 12.87 -1.35 3.71
N ILE A 144 13.03 -0.03 3.67
CA ILE A 144 12.79 0.86 4.82
C ILE A 144 11.34 0.71 5.29
N ASN A 145 10.38 0.76 4.37
CA ASN A 145 8.96 0.59 4.66
C ASN A 145 8.66 -0.75 5.34
N TYR A 146 9.26 -1.86 4.89
CA TYR A 146 9.08 -3.17 5.54
C TYR A 146 9.65 -3.21 6.95
N VAL A 147 10.88 -2.72 7.15
CA VAL A 147 11.52 -2.68 8.48
C VAL A 147 10.69 -1.84 9.45
N PHE A 148 10.33 -0.61 9.07
CA PHE A 148 9.50 0.25 9.91
C PHE A 148 8.11 -0.33 10.14
N SER A 149 7.53 -1.01 9.15
CA SER A 149 6.22 -1.65 9.34
C SER A 149 6.26 -2.76 10.37
N VAL A 150 7.29 -3.61 10.37
CA VAL A 150 7.42 -4.67 11.37
C VAL A 150 7.52 -4.05 12.77
N VAL A 151 8.35 -3.02 12.94
CA VAL A 151 8.53 -2.35 14.24
C VAL A 151 7.25 -1.66 14.71
N LEU A 152 6.63 -0.84 13.85
CA LEU A 152 5.44 -0.06 14.21
C LEU A 152 4.21 -0.94 14.43
N LEU A 153 3.97 -1.95 13.58
CA LEU A 153 2.85 -2.86 13.76
C LEU A 153 3.02 -3.74 14.99
N ALA A 154 4.24 -4.24 15.26
CA ALA A 154 4.51 -5.00 16.49
C ALA A 154 4.24 -4.14 17.73
N SER A 155 4.73 -2.89 17.73
CA SER A 155 4.54 -1.96 18.85
C SER A 155 3.07 -1.57 19.04
N ALA A 156 2.34 -1.34 17.94
CA ALA A 156 0.93 -0.97 17.97
C ALA A 156 -0.02 -2.14 18.28
N SER A 157 0.43 -3.39 18.10
CA SER A 157 -0.42 -4.57 18.30
C SER A 157 -0.96 -4.72 19.73
N HIS A 158 -0.18 -4.34 20.73
CA HIS A 158 -0.60 -4.37 22.13
C HIS A 158 -1.70 -3.34 22.43
N PRO A 159 -1.50 -2.01 22.22
CA PRO A 159 -2.53 -1.02 22.50
C PRO A 159 -3.76 -1.11 21.58
N ALA A 160 -3.61 -1.63 20.36
CA ALA A 160 -4.74 -1.86 19.45
C ALA A 160 -5.62 -3.06 19.87
N GLY A 161 -5.18 -3.86 20.85
CA GLY A 161 -5.85 -5.09 21.27
C GLY A 161 -5.67 -6.27 20.31
N ASP A 162 -4.94 -6.08 19.20
CA ASP A 162 -4.70 -7.13 18.20
C ASP A 162 -3.84 -8.26 18.75
N LEU A 163 -2.89 -7.97 19.65
CA LEU A 163 -2.03 -8.99 20.25
C LEU A 163 -2.84 -10.01 21.05
N PHE A 164 -3.76 -9.54 21.89
CA PHE A 164 -4.62 -10.41 22.68
C PHE A 164 -5.65 -11.11 21.80
N SER A 165 -6.27 -10.37 20.87
CA SER A 165 -7.23 -10.94 19.91
C SER A 165 -6.60 -12.07 19.05
N ALA A 166 -5.30 -11.99 18.75
CA ALA A 166 -4.60 -13.02 18.01
C ALA A 166 -4.46 -14.32 18.79
N LEU A 167 -4.29 -14.27 20.12
CA LEU A 167 -4.20 -15.46 20.97
C LEU A 167 -5.52 -16.23 21.03
N ASP A 168 -6.65 -15.52 20.92
CA ASP A 168 -7.98 -16.10 20.88
C ASP A 168 -8.39 -16.59 19.48
N PHE A 169 -7.55 -16.38 18.46
CA PHE A 169 -7.90 -16.74 17.09
C PHE A 169 -7.90 -18.27 16.89
N PRO A 170 -9.03 -18.89 16.52
CA PRO A 170 -9.20 -20.34 16.55
C PRO A 170 -8.27 -21.07 15.57
N PHE A 171 -7.84 -20.40 14.49
CA PHE A 171 -6.96 -21.00 13.49
C PHE A 171 -5.49 -20.69 13.70
N LEU A 172 -5.11 -20.01 14.80
CA LEU A 172 -3.73 -19.57 15.03
C LEU A 172 -2.74 -20.74 14.94
N TYR A 173 -3.06 -21.88 15.57
CA TYR A 173 -2.18 -23.04 15.65
C TYR A 173 -2.25 -23.97 14.43
N PHE A 174 -3.07 -23.65 13.42
CA PHE A 174 -3.17 -24.49 12.23
C PHE A 174 -2.04 -24.18 11.27
N TYR A 175 -1.27 -25.22 10.88
CA TYR A 175 -0.19 -25.07 9.90
C TYR A 175 -0.67 -24.45 8.58
N ARG A 176 -1.91 -24.74 8.16
CA ARG A 176 -2.56 -24.18 6.97
C ARG A 176 -2.70 -22.67 7.03
N PHE A 177 -2.95 -22.13 8.23
CA PHE A 177 -3.04 -20.69 8.43
C PHE A 177 -1.67 -20.04 8.23
N HIS A 178 -0.64 -20.54 8.92
CA HIS A 178 0.72 -20.01 8.78
C HIS A 178 1.30 -20.19 7.37
N SER A 179 1.06 -21.32 6.71
CA SER A 179 1.51 -21.55 5.33
C SER A 179 0.83 -20.61 4.36
N SER A 180 -0.46 -20.32 4.53
CA SER A 180 -1.19 -19.33 3.72
C SER A 180 -0.67 -17.91 3.94
N CYS A 181 -0.40 -17.53 5.19
CA CYS A 181 0.21 -16.24 5.49
C CYS A 181 1.62 -16.12 4.89
N CYS A 182 2.43 -17.19 4.94
CA CYS A 182 3.75 -17.23 4.31
C CYS A 182 3.65 -17.13 2.78
N ALA A 183 2.76 -17.90 2.17
CA ALA A 183 2.50 -17.88 0.73
C ALA A 183 2.06 -16.49 0.25
N SER A 184 1.17 -15.81 0.98
CA SER A 184 0.78 -14.44 0.63
C SER A 184 1.95 -13.44 0.74
N GLY A 185 2.85 -13.62 1.72
CA GLY A 185 4.07 -12.84 1.83
C GLY A 185 5.04 -13.07 0.66
N LEU A 186 5.23 -14.33 0.25
CA LEU A 186 6.04 -14.69 -0.91
C LEU A 186 5.46 -14.11 -2.20
N LEU A 187 4.16 -14.27 -2.43
CA LEU A 187 3.48 -13.70 -3.61
C LEU A 187 3.57 -12.18 -3.62
N GLY A 188 3.40 -11.52 -2.46
CA GLY A 188 3.59 -10.07 -2.34
C GLY A 188 5.01 -9.62 -2.67
N PHE A 189 6.03 -10.39 -2.25
CA PHE A 189 7.42 -10.13 -2.59
C PHE A 189 7.69 -10.27 -4.10
N LEU A 190 7.23 -11.36 -4.72
CA LEU A 190 7.38 -11.59 -6.16
C LEU A 190 6.67 -10.52 -6.98
N LEU A 191 5.45 -10.13 -6.58
CA LEU A 191 4.71 -9.04 -7.19
C LEU A 191 5.50 -7.73 -7.11
N MET A 192 6.04 -7.40 -5.93
CA MET A 192 6.85 -6.21 -5.73
C MET A 192 8.07 -6.17 -6.64
N LEU A 193 8.85 -7.27 -6.71
CA LEU A 193 10.01 -7.34 -7.62
C LEU A 193 9.61 -7.18 -9.08
N HIS A 194 8.50 -7.82 -9.48
CA HIS A 194 8.00 -7.72 -10.85
C HIS A 194 7.54 -6.29 -11.17
N THR A 195 6.84 -5.62 -10.25
CA THR A 195 6.43 -4.22 -10.41
C THR A 195 7.63 -3.29 -10.57
N VAL A 196 8.65 -3.43 -9.74
CA VAL A 196 9.89 -2.62 -9.84
C VAL A 196 10.59 -2.87 -11.17
N LYS A 197 10.71 -4.14 -11.58
CA LYS A 197 11.35 -4.51 -12.85
C LYS A 197 10.56 -3.95 -14.04
N LEU A 198 9.24 -4.12 -14.06
CA LEU A 198 8.36 -3.59 -15.11
C LEU A 198 8.53 -2.08 -15.24
N ARG A 199 8.56 -1.36 -14.12
CA ARG A 199 8.71 0.11 -14.11
C ARG A 199 10.08 0.57 -14.63
N SER A 200 11.13 -0.22 -14.40
CA SER A 200 12.48 0.06 -14.89
C SER A 200 12.68 -0.25 -16.38
N SER A 201 11.97 -1.25 -16.92
CA SER A 201 12.20 -1.79 -18.27
C SER A 201 11.21 -1.27 -19.32
N THR A 202 10.10 -0.67 -18.91
CA THR A 202 9.00 -0.29 -19.80
C THR A 202 8.94 1.23 -20.00
N THR A 203 8.79 1.70 -21.24
CA THR A 203 8.56 3.12 -21.55
C THR A 203 7.31 3.61 -20.81
N SER A 204 7.32 4.86 -20.31
CA SER A 204 6.24 5.42 -19.47
C SER A 204 4.81 5.20 -20.03
N GLY A 205 4.64 5.15 -21.36
CA GLY A 205 3.36 4.90 -22.01
C GLY A 205 2.88 3.43 -21.94
N GLN A 206 3.78 2.46 -22.09
CA GLN A 206 3.45 1.04 -21.98
C GLN A 206 3.14 0.64 -20.53
N TYR A 207 3.86 1.20 -19.54
CA TYR A 207 3.57 0.99 -18.12
C TYR A 207 2.20 1.58 -17.75
N ALA A 208 1.87 2.77 -18.26
CA ALA A 208 0.56 3.38 -18.06
C ALA A 208 -0.57 2.54 -18.67
N ALA A 209 -0.37 1.95 -19.85
CA ALA A 209 -1.34 1.05 -20.49
C ALA A 209 -1.56 -0.25 -19.70
N TRP A 210 -0.48 -0.89 -19.23
CA TRP A 210 -0.58 -2.07 -18.35
C TRP A 210 -1.25 -1.74 -17.01
N SER A 211 -0.91 -0.60 -16.41
CA SER A 211 -1.55 -0.15 -15.16
C SER A 211 -3.02 0.24 -15.36
N PHE A 212 -3.43 0.64 -16.57
CA PHE A 212 -4.83 0.90 -16.89
C PHE A 212 -5.60 -0.41 -17.10
N LEU A 213 -5.03 -1.38 -17.81
CA LEU A 213 -5.65 -2.70 -18.03
C LEU A 213 -5.77 -3.54 -16.76
N ALA A 214 -4.88 -3.33 -15.80
CA ALA A 214 -4.89 -4.05 -14.53
C ALA A 214 -5.85 -3.46 -13.47
N LYS A 215 -6.47 -2.30 -13.74
CA LYS A 215 -7.45 -1.63 -12.87
C LYS A 215 -8.87 -1.87 -13.36
#